data_AF-A0A8H6J1Z8-F1
#
_entry.id   AF-A0A8H6J1Z8-F1
#
_cell.length_a   1.000
_cell.length_b   1.000
_cell.length_c   1.000
_cell.angle_alpha   90.00
_cell.angle_beta   90.00
_cell.angle_gamma   90.00
#
_symmetry.space_group_name_H-M   'P 1'
#
loop_
_entity.id
_entity.type
_entity.pdbx_description
1 polymer ?
#
loop_
_entity_poly.entity_id
_entity_poly.type
_entity_poly.pdbx_seq_one_letter_code
_entity_poly.pdbx_strand_id
1 'polypeptide(L)'
;MNIRNANVLFVIACSLVYLYLHFSCYADPSSYFFDPDRAYTPKFSHVRVQEALGFLESTRPAQSSATPNEEIESLSKASTGSTRDTPKLCIGIPTWGQRTQQYLPQTLASLVDTLSPEERNSIHIKVFIVDGVPVQHPSYKAPWLRRLADEVLVYDGLHNRTRASASPADEQTPTNFPSGLTKQQKSAFDFAQLAAACYESRAPFFALIEDDVITSRNWYDRLIKGATTLEEKYRQGSRDWLYLRLFYSETFLGWNNEEWPTYWRWIFASYVVIASVLVLGPRAAAYIRPQPLLRPANTTRQLYFSVLGLWMPLIILLYFLAGRLLMQPMRHGLQPMPSYGCCSQGLVFPRRRLERLSQHFLHPPEDKLFPDQIIERWADDEGLLKWALVPSVLQHIGRMSSSTGGGMRKATWNFRFEAEGRK
;
A
#
# COMPACT_ATOMS: atom_id res chain seq x y z
N MET A 1 -6.57 16.76 -48.76
CA MET A 1 -6.86 17.64 -47.60
C MET A 1 -5.73 18.65 -47.47
N ASN A 2 -6.04 19.95 -47.39
CA ASN A 2 -5.02 20.99 -47.17
C ASN A 2 -4.42 20.83 -45.76
N ILE A 3 -3.10 21.01 -45.57
CA ILE A 3 -2.42 20.92 -44.27
C ILE A 3 -3.08 21.83 -43.23
N ARG A 4 -3.58 23.00 -43.65
CA ARG A 4 -4.36 23.88 -42.78
C ARG A 4 -5.60 23.18 -42.19
N ASN A 5 -6.37 22.49 -43.03
CA ASN A 5 -7.56 21.77 -42.58
C ASN A 5 -7.18 20.58 -41.68
N ALA A 6 -6.06 19.91 -41.98
CA ALA A 6 -5.53 18.84 -41.13
C ALA A 6 -5.13 19.37 -39.73
N ASN A 7 -4.47 20.53 -39.66
CA ASN A 7 -4.12 21.17 -38.40
C ASN A 7 -5.36 21.56 -37.59
N VAL A 8 -6.38 22.13 -38.24
CA VAL A 8 -7.65 22.46 -37.57
C VAL A 8 -8.32 21.22 -37.02
N LEU A 9 -8.45 20.15 -37.82
CA LEU A 9 -9.05 18.89 -37.37
C LEU A 9 -8.27 18.27 -36.21
N PHE A 10 -6.94 18.31 -36.28
CA PHE A 10 -6.06 17.81 -35.23
C PHE A 10 -6.24 18.58 -33.92
N VAL A 11 -6.27 19.92 -33.96
CA VAL A 11 -6.51 20.74 -32.76
C VAL A 11 -7.88 20.46 -32.18
N ILE A 12 -8.93 20.32 -33.02
CA ILE A 12 -10.27 19.93 -32.54
C ILE A 12 -10.21 18.57 -31.84
N ALA A 13 -9.52 17.58 -32.41
CA ALA A 13 -9.34 16.27 -31.79
C ALA A 13 -8.60 16.37 -30.44
N CYS A 14 -7.51 17.14 -30.36
CA CYS A 14 -6.80 17.41 -29.11
C CYS A 14 -7.68 18.09 -28.06
N SER A 15 -8.53 19.05 -28.45
CA SER A 15 -9.49 19.70 -27.54
C SER A 15 -10.55 18.72 -27.02
N LEU A 16 -11.05 17.82 -27.87
CA LEU A 16 -11.97 16.75 -27.43
C LEU A 16 -11.28 15.79 -26.45
N VAL A 17 -10.02 15.43 -26.71
CA VAL A 17 -9.23 14.63 -25.77
C VAL A 17 -9.02 15.38 -24.46
N TYR A 18 -8.66 16.66 -24.49
CA TYR A 18 -8.53 17.49 -23.28
C TYR A 18 -9.81 17.48 -22.45
N LEU A 19 -10.98 17.69 -23.08
CA LEU A 19 -12.28 17.63 -22.41
C LEU A 19 -12.56 16.24 -21.84
N TYR A 20 -12.26 15.17 -22.58
CA TYR A 20 -12.39 13.81 -22.07
C TYR A 20 -11.51 13.56 -20.83
N LEU A 21 -10.25 14.03 -20.87
CA LEU A 21 -9.31 13.90 -19.75
C LEU A 21 -9.80 14.68 -18.52
N HIS A 22 -10.36 15.88 -18.71
CA HIS A 22 -10.94 16.68 -17.63
C HIS A 22 -12.01 15.91 -16.85
N PHE A 23 -12.89 15.18 -17.53
CA PHE A 23 -13.95 14.42 -16.85
C PHE A 23 -13.51 13.04 -16.34
N SER A 24 -12.46 12.46 -16.93
CA SER A 24 -12.06 11.08 -16.67
C SER A 24 -10.88 10.94 -15.69
N CYS A 25 -9.96 11.92 -15.68
CA CYS A 25 -8.68 11.84 -14.97
C CYS A 25 -8.72 12.53 -13.60
N TYR A 26 -9.91 12.79 -13.06
CA TYR A 26 -10.09 13.45 -11.76
C TYR A 26 -9.53 12.63 -10.59
N ALA A 27 -9.40 11.30 -10.75
CA ALA A 27 -8.97 10.38 -9.71
C ALA A 27 -7.47 10.04 -9.75
N ASP A 28 -6.73 10.50 -10.77
CA ASP A 28 -5.28 10.31 -10.83
C ASP A 28 -4.57 11.48 -10.13
N PRO A 29 -3.90 11.28 -8.99
CA PRO A 29 -3.21 12.34 -8.25
C PRO A 29 -2.06 13.01 -9.03
N SER A 30 -1.61 12.40 -10.12
CA SER A 30 -0.56 12.95 -10.99
C SER A 30 -1.09 13.68 -12.22
N SER A 31 -2.41 13.70 -12.40
CA SER A 31 -3.10 14.40 -13.48
C SER A 31 -3.28 15.87 -13.15
N TYR A 32 -3.20 16.73 -14.17
CA TYR A 32 -3.57 18.15 -14.04
C TYR A 32 -5.05 18.32 -13.66
N PHE A 33 -5.89 17.35 -14.03
CA PHE A 33 -7.33 17.38 -13.78
C PHE A 33 -7.73 16.78 -12.43
N PHE A 34 -6.77 16.46 -11.56
CA PHE A 34 -7.03 15.86 -10.26
C PHE A 34 -7.99 16.73 -9.43
N ASP A 35 -9.07 16.13 -8.96
CA ASP A 35 -10.05 16.77 -8.09
C ASP A 35 -10.00 16.09 -6.72
N PRO A 36 -9.35 16.69 -5.71
CA PRO A 36 -9.21 16.06 -4.40
C PRO A 36 -10.55 15.83 -3.70
N ASP A 37 -11.53 16.70 -3.90
CA ASP A 37 -12.84 16.58 -3.23
C ASP A 37 -13.57 15.33 -3.72
N ARG A 38 -13.49 15.06 -5.03
CA ARG A 38 -14.09 13.89 -5.65
C ARG A 38 -13.23 12.63 -5.52
N ALA A 39 -11.91 12.75 -5.62
CA ALA A 39 -10.99 11.62 -5.67
C ALA A 39 -10.76 10.95 -4.31
N TYR A 40 -10.73 11.73 -3.22
CA TYR A 40 -10.60 11.20 -1.86
C TYR A 40 -11.94 10.78 -1.24
N THR A 41 -13.01 10.71 -2.03
CA THR A 41 -14.30 10.19 -1.55
C THR A 41 -14.19 8.67 -1.39
N PRO A 42 -14.35 8.12 -0.17
CA PRO A 42 -14.31 6.68 0.07
C PRO A 42 -15.41 5.96 -0.71
N LYS A 43 -15.05 4.86 -1.39
CA LYS A 43 -15.99 4.02 -2.16
C LYS A 43 -15.87 2.59 -1.67
N PHE A 44 -14.84 1.88 -2.11
CA PHE A 44 -14.64 0.49 -1.75
C PHE A 44 -14.24 0.33 -0.29
N SER A 45 -13.40 1.23 0.24
CA SER A 45 -13.07 1.21 1.67
C SER A 45 -14.29 1.41 2.57
N HIS A 46 -15.24 2.26 2.17
CA HIS A 46 -16.49 2.45 2.90
C HIS A 46 -17.30 1.15 2.96
N VAL A 47 -17.45 0.46 1.82
CA VAL A 47 -18.13 -0.84 1.77
C VAL A 47 -17.43 -1.87 2.66
N ARG A 48 -16.10 -1.96 2.58
CA ARG A 48 -15.31 -2.88 3.41
C ARG A 48 -15.42 -2.57 4.91
N VAL A 49 -15.49 -1.30 5.30
CA VAL A 49 -15.74 -0.90 6.69
C VAL A 49 -17.12 -1.39 7.14
N GLN A 50 -18.16 -1.26 6.32
CA GLN A 50 -19.50 -1.75 6.67
C GLN A 50 -19.54 -3.27 6.79
N GLU A 51 -18.88 -4.00 5.88
CA GLU A 51 -18.77 -5.47 5.94
C GLU A 51 -18.05 -5.94 7.20
N ALA A 52 -16.92 -5.30 7.54
CA ALA A 52 -16.16 -5.60 8.75
C ALA A 52 -16.97 -5.33 10.03
N LEU A 53 -17.72 -4.23 10.09
CA LEU A 53 -18.60 -3.94 11.21
C LEU A 53 -19.78 -4.94 11.30
N GLY A 54 -20.39 -5.30 10.17
CA GLY A 54 -21.43 -6.33 10.14
C GLY A 54 -20.94 -7.69 10.62
N PHE A 55 -19.69 -8.06 10.30
CA PHE A 55 -19.05 -9.27 10.83
C PHE A 55 -18.81 -9.22 12.35
N LEU A 56 -18.45 -8.06 12.90
CA LEU A 56 -18.32 -7.90 14.36
C LEU A 56 -19.65 -8.07 15.09
N GLU A 57 -20.73 -7.61 14.48
CA GLU A 57 -22.08 -7.74 15.03
C GLU A 57 -22.57 -9.19 14.97
N SER A 58 -22.33 -9.90 13.86
CA SER A 58 -22.74 -11.31 13.71
C SER A 58 -21.97 -12.27 14.64
N THR A 59 -20.76 -11.91 15.04
CA THR A 59 -19.92 -12.69 15.97
C THR A 59 -20.12 -12.30 17.44
N ARG A 60 -21.14 -11.48 17.75
CA ARG A 60 -21.50 -11.17 19.13
C ARG A 60 -22.17 -12.40 19.75
N PRO A 61 -21.75 -12.86 20.94
CA PRO A 61 -22.46 -13.93 21.63
C PRO A 61 -23.93 -13.52 21.77
N ALA A 62 -24.85 -14.39 21.36
CA ALA A 62 -26.25 -14.21 21.67
C ALA A 62 -26.38 -14.10 23.20
N GLN A 63 -27.27 -13.22 23.68
CA GLN A 63 -27.65 -13.19 25.09
C GLN A 63 -28.56 -14.41 25.42
N SER A 64 -28.20 -15.59 24.92
CA SER A 64 -28.90 -16.83 25.18
C SER A 64 -28.45 -17.35 26.54
N SER A 65 -29.44 -17.58 27.41
CA SER A 65 -29.36 -18.31 28.68
C SER A 65 -29.03 -19.80 28.49
N ALA A 66 -28.14 -20.13 27.56
CA ALA A 66 -27.70 -21.48 27.25
C ALA A 66 -26.31 -21.72 27.87
N THR A 67 -26.13 -22.94 28.37
CA THR A 67 -25.00 -23.39 29.19
C THR A 67 -23.63 -23.10 28.54
N PRO A 68 -22.60 -22.73 29.33
CA PRO A 68 -21.38 -22.06 28.82
C PRO A 68 -20.42 -22.88 27.93
N ASN A 69 -20.71 -24.16 27.63
CA ASN A 69 -19.68 -25.09 27.18
C ASN A 69 -19.70 -25.45 25.68
N GLU A 70 -20.74 -25.12 24.90
CA GLU A 70 -20.82 -25.61 23.51
C GLU A 70 -20.65 -24.53 22.42
N GLU A 71 -20.80 -23.24 22.73
CA GLU A 71 -20.81 -22.17 21.70
C GLU A 71 -19.46 -21.43 21.53
N ILE A 72 -18.51 -21.62 22.47
CA ILE A 72 -17.19 -20.96 22.46
C ILE A 72 -16.18 -21.70 21.54
N GLU A 73 -16.41 -22.98 21.23
CA GLU A 73 -15.48 -23.81 20.44
C GLU A 73 -15.49 -23.53 18.93
N SER A 74 -16.49 -22.81 18.38
CA SER A 74 -16.56 -22.57 16.93
C SER A 74 -15.79 -21.33 16.43
N LEU A 75 -15.39 -20.43 17.34
CA LEU A 75 -14.71 -19.15 17.01
C LEU A 75 -13.36 -18.96 17.69
N SER A 76 -13.11 -19.63 18.82
CA SER A 76 -11.77 -19.72 19.39
C SER A 76 -11.05 -20.89 18.72
N LYS A 77 -9.78 -20.72 18.33
CA LYS A 77 -8.91 -21.86 17.95
C LYS A 77 -9.14 -22.95 18.99
N ALA A 78 -9.78 -24.04 18.58
CA ALA A 78 -10.02 -25.18 19.44
C ALA A 78 -8.70 -25.49 20.15
N SER A 79 -8.72 -25.39 21.47
CA SER A 79 -7.63 -25.81 22.34
C SER A 79 -7.59 -27.35 22.40
N THR A 80 -7.74 -28.00 21.24
CA THR A 80 -7.50 -29.41 21.05
C THR A 80 -6.09 -29.54 20.50
N GLY A 81 -5.16 -29.88 21.39
CA GLY A 81 -3.81 -30.26 21.01
C GLY A 81 -3.86 -31.45 20.06
N SER A 82 -3.63 -31.20 18.77
CA SER A 82 -3.14 -32.20 17.82
C SER A 82 -2.55 -31.50 16.61
N THR A 83 -1.25 -31.74 16.39
CA THR A 83 -0.34 -31.18 15.37
C THR A 83 -0.07 -29.66 15.43
N ARG A 84 1.17 -29.34 15.83
CA ARG A 84 1.80 -28.01 15.82
C ARG A 84 1.99 -27.49 14.39
N ASP A 85 0.91 -27.18 13.68
CA ASP A 85 1.06 -26.52 12.40
C ASP A 85 1.51 -25.08 12.62
N THR A 86 2.76 -24.82 12.26
CA THR A 86 3.35 -23.48 12.32
C THR A 86 2.52 -22.53 11.44
N PRO A 87 2.07 -21.37 11.97
CA PRO A 87 1.28 -20.43 11.19
C PRO A 87 2.07 -19.98 9.96
N LYS A 88 1.38 -19.76 8.84
CA LYS A 88 1.96 -19.22 7.61
C LYS A 88 2.30 -17.73 7.73
N LEU A 89 1.62 -17.01 8.63
CA LEU A 89 1.78 -15.58 8.82
C LEU A 89 1.57 -15.19 10.30
N CYS A 90 2.51 -14.43 10.86
CA CYS A 90 2.28 -13.70 12.12
C CYS A 90 1.95 -12.24 11.80
N ILE A 91 0.86 -11.72 12.32
CA ILE A 91 0.41 -10.35 12.12
C ILE A 91 0.62 -9.59 13.43
N GLY A 92 1.42 -8.54 13.42
CA GLY A 92 1.61 -7.64 14.56
C GLY A 92 0.92 -6.31 14.33
N ILE A 93 0.08 -5.89 15.27
CA ILE A 93 -0.70 -4.65 15.19
C ILE A 93 -0.44 -3.80 16.45
N PRO A 94 0.36 -2.72 16.35
CA PRO A 94 0.51 -1.78 17.44
C PRO A 94 -0.70 -0.83 17.46
N THR A 95 -1.26 -0.58 18.63
CA THR A 95 -2.44 0.27 18.79
C THR A 95 -2.33 1.19 20.00
N TRP A 96 -2.80 2.43 19.84
CA TRP A 96 -2.68 3.51 20.82
C TRP A 96 -4.07 4.05 21.18
N GLY A 97 -4.39 4.08 22.47
CA GLY A 97 -5.75 4.38 22.96
C GLY A 97 -6.19 5.84 22.85
N GLN A 98 -5.28 6.80 23.03
CA GLN A 98 -5.52 8.25 22.92
C GLN A 98 -5.74 8.75 21.47
N ARG A 99 -6.82 8.32 20.82
CA ARG A 99 -7.27 8.84 19.51
C ARG A 99 -8.74 9.25 19.57
N THR A 100 -9.11 10.29 18.82
CA THR A 100 -10.51 10.76 18.71
C THR A 100 -11.44 9.72 18.10
N GLN A 101 -10.93 8.86 17.22
CA GLN A 101 -11.66 7.77 16.59
C GLN A 101 -10.90 6.45 16.76
N GLN A 102 -11.65 5.38 17.01
CA GLN A 102 -11.13 4.02 17.12
C GLN A 102 -11.30 3.30 15.78
N TYR A 103 -10.19 2.78 15.23
CA TYR A 103 -10.15 2.07 13.95
C TYR A 103 -9.79 0.58 14.09
N LEU A 104 -9.24 0.18 15.25
CA LEU A 104 -8.83 -1.19 15.52
C LEU A 104 -9.94 -2.23 15.32
N PRO A 105 -11.21 -2.00 15.73
CA PRO A 105 -12.28 -2.97 15.48
C PRO A 105 -12.43 -3.29 13.99
N GLN A 106 -12.50 -2.26 13.15
CA GLN A 106 -12.66 -2.39 11.70
C GLN A 106 -11.45 -3.09 11.07
N THR A 107 -10.24 -2.71 11.50
CA THR A 107 -8.99 -3.33 11.06
C THR A 107 -8.98 -4.82 11.36
N LEU A 108 -9.17 -5.21 12.63
CA LEU A 108 -9.15 -6.61 13.05
C LEU A 108 -10.25 -7.43 12.39
N ALA A 109 -11.46 -6.90 12.30
CA ALA A 109 -12.57 -7.59 11.66
C ALA A 109 -12.31 -7.82 10.17
N SER A 110 -11.80 -6.82 9.45
CA SER A 110 -11.48 -6.98 8.01
C SER A 110 -10.30 -7.95 7.76
N LEU A 111 -9.45 -8.19 8.74
CA LEU A 111 -8.39 -9.20 8.64
C LEU A 111 -8.95 -10.63 8.72
N VAL A 112 -10.18 -10.83 9.19
CA VAL A 112 -10.71 -12.19 9.42
C VAL A 112 -12.06 -12.46 8.73
N ASP A 113 -12.83 -11.43 8.39
CA ASP A 113 -14.22 -11.52 7.90
C ASP A 113 -14.39 -12.33 6.60
N THR A 114 -13.33 -12.38 5.80
CA THR A 114 -13.30 -12.98 4.46
C THR A 114 -12.47 -14.26 4.42
N LEU A 115 -11.87 -14.66 5.54
CA LEU A 115 -11.06 -15.87 5.62
C LEU A 115 -11.94 -17.10 5.84
N SER A 116 -11.62 -18.18 5.14
CA SER A 116 -12.08 -19.51 5.50
C SER A 116 -11.50 -19.95 6.87
N PRO A 117 -12.10 -20.95 7.54
CA PRO A 117 -11.56 -21.48 8.79
C PRO A 117 -10.11 -21.96 8.68
N GLU A 118 -9.73 -22.57 7.54
CA GLU A 118 -8.36 -23.01 7.29
C GLU A 118 -7.38 -21.84 7.20
N GLU A 119 -7.76 -20.78 6.47
CA GLU A 119 -6.94 -19.57 6.34
C GLU A 119 -6.82 -18.84 7.68
N ARG A 120 -7.92 -18.69 8.43
CA ARG A 120 -7.89 -18.11 9.77
C ARG A 120 -7.02 -18.89 10.74
N ASN A 121 -7.02 -20.22 10.66
CA ASN A 121 -6.17 -21.07 11.50
C ASN A 121 -4.69 -20.96 11.11
N SER A 122 -4.39 -20.65 9.85
CA SER A 122 -3.03 -20.49 9.35
C SER A 122 -2.36 -19.15 9.71
N ILE A 123 -3.09 -18.20 10.29
CA ILE A 123 -2.55 -16.92 10.75
C ILE A 123 -2.48 -16.84 12.28
N HIS A 124 -1.60 -15.98 12.77
CA HIS A 124 -1.45 -15.67 14.20
C HIS A 124 -1.42 -14.16 14.42
N ILE A 125 -2.49 -13.60 14.96
CA ILE A 125 -2.68 -12.16 15.16
C ILE A 125 -2.29 -11.77 16.58
N LYS A 126 -1.25 -10.93 16.70
CA LYS A 126 -0.79 -10.30 17.93
C LYS A 126 -1.14 -8.81 17.92
N VAL A 127 -2.02 -8.38 18.83
CA VAL A 127 -2.33 -6.96 19.03
C VAL A 127 -1.51 -6.43 20.19
N PHE A 128 -0.69 -5.42 19.96
CA PHE A 128 0.12 -4.80 21.00
C PHE A 128 -0.50 -3.48 21.45
N ILE A 129 -0.98 -3.47 22.69
CA ILE A 129 -1.49 -2.27 23.37
C ILE A 129 -0.28 -1.49 23.87
N VAL A 130 0.06 -0.40 23.18
CA VAL A 130 1.31 0.35 23.44
C VAL A 130 1.14 1.47 24.48
N ASP A 131 -0.04 1.56 25.10
CA ASP A 131 -0.34 2.49 26.18
C ASP A 131 0.38 2.05 27.47
N GLY A 132 0.92 3.00 28.22
CA GLY A 132 1.61 2.70 29.49
C GLY A 132 0.71 2.03 30.54
N VAL A 133 -0.60 2.27 30.45
CA VAL A 133 -1.63 1.63 31.27
C VAL A 133 -2.66 0.98 30.33
N PRO A 134 -2.61 -0.35 30.11
CA PRO A 134 -3.43 -1.03 29.10
C PRO A 134 -4.93 -0.80 29.25
N VAL A 135 -5.44 -0.74 30.49
CA VAL A 135 -6.87 -0.51 30.78
C VAL A 135 -7.40 0.86 30.33
N GLN A 136 -6.52 1.81 30.02
CA GLN A 136 -6.92 3.10 29.44
C GLN A 136 -7.20 3.00 27.93
N HIS A 137 -6.71 1.96 27.26
CA HIS A 137 -6.98 1.75 25.84
C HIS A 137 -8.46 1.35 25.66
N PRO A 138 -9.26 2.07 24.84
CA PRO A 138 -10.71 1.84 24.74
C PRO A 138 -11.10 0.42 24.33
N SER A 139 -10.26 -0.22 23.52
CA SER A 139 -10.48 -1.59 23.04
C SER A 139 -9.97 -2.69 23.98
N TYR A 140 -9.21 -2.37 25.03
CA TYR A 140 -8.52 -3.38 25.84
C TYR A 140 -9.48 -4.36 26.55
N LYS A 141 -10.59 -3.83 27.07
CA LYS A 141 -11.65 -4.63 27.72
C LYS A 141 -12.73 -5.11 26.75
N ALA A 142 -12.60 -4.79 25.46
CA ALA A 142 -13.65 -5.09 24.51
C ALA A 142 -13.69 -6.60 24.20
N PRO A 143 -14.85 -7.28 24.33
CA PRO A 143 -14.93 -8.73 24.15
C PRO A 143 -14.47 -9.21 22.77
N TRP A 144 -14.64 -8.41 21.72
CA TRP A 144 -14.24 -8.76 20.37
C TRP A 144 -12.72 -8.84 20.20
N LEU A 145 -11.93 -8.09 21.00
CA LEU A 145 -10.48 -8.06 20.85
C LEU A 145 -9.88 -9.45 21.03
N ARG A 146 -10.26 -10.15 22.11
CA ARG A 146 -9.76 -11.49 22.43
C ARG A 146 -10.42 -12.61 21.61
N ARG A 147 -11.53 -12.32 20.92
CA ARG A 147 -12.12 -13.26 19.95
C ARG A 147 -11.38 -13.22 18.61
N LEU A 148 -10.97 -12.02 18.19
CA LEU A 148 -10.35 -11.85 16.87
C LEU A 148 -8.82 -11.98 16.92
N ALA A 149 -8.17 -11.43 17.95
CA ALA A 149 -6.73 -11.56 18.17
C ALA A 149 -6.40 -12.89 18.86
N ASP A 150 -5.32 -13.55 18.43
CA ASP A 150 -4.81 -14.77 19.08
C ASP A 150 -4.02 -14.42 20.35
N GLU A 151 -3.30 -13.30 20.35
CA GLU A 151 -2.61 -12.77 21.52
C GLU A 151 -2.82 -11.25 21.65
N VAL A 152 -3.06 -10.79 22.88
CA VAL A 152 -3.00 -9.37 23.23
C VAL A 152 -1.74 -9.14 24.04
N LEU A 153 -0.82 -8.36 23.50
CA LEU A 153 0.46 -8.02 24.13
C LEU A 153 0.34 -6.71 24.89
N VAL A 154 1.05 -6.64 26.00
CA VAL A 154 1.36 -5.42 26.74
C VAL A 154 2.83 -5.44 27.14
N TYR A 155 3.38 -4.31 27.59
CA TYR A 155 4.72 -4.30 28.19
C TYR A 155 4.73 -5.17 29.46
N ASP A 156 5.76 -5.96 29.68
CA ASP A 156 5.83 -6.87 30.82
C ASP A 156 6.45 -6.25 32.08
N GLY A 157 6.91 -5.00 31.98
CA GLY A 157 7.59 -4.27 33.06
C GLY A 157 9.08 -4.61 33.21
N LEU A 158 9.63 -5.50 32.38
CA LEU A 158 11.06 -5.70 32.23
C LEU A 158 11.51 -5.02 30.93
N HIS A 159 12.72 -4.46 30.90
CA HIS A 159 13.23 -3.80 29.71
C HIS A 159 13.18 -4.77 28.51
N ASN A 160 12.61 -4.29 27.40
CA ASN A 160 12.59 -4.96 26.10
C ASN A 160 11.81 -6.28 26.04
N ARG A 161 10.77 -6.46 26.87
CA ARG A 161 9.86 -7.60 26.71
C ARG A 161 8.39 -7.22 26.72
N THR A 162 7.63 -8.00 25.96
CA THR A 162 6.17 -8.00 25.98
C THR A 162 5.71 -9.31 26.59
N ARG A 163 4.58 -9.28 27.28
CA ARG A 163 3.90 -10.48 27.74
C ARG A 163 2.52 -10.57 27.10
N ALA A 164 2.05 -11.80 26.91
CA ALA A 164 0.64 -12.03 26.61
C ALA A 164 -0.19 -11.65 27.84
N SER A 165 -1.15 -10.76 27.65
CA SER A 165 -2.11 -10.36 28.67
C SER A 165 -3.06 -11.53 28.95
N ALA A 166 -2.93 -12.14 30.12
CA ALA A 166 -3.69 -13.33 30.51
C ALA A 166 -5.18 -13.03 30.81
N SER A 167 -5.49 -11.84 31.34
CA SER A 167 -6.87 -11.45 31.67
C SER A 167 -7.07 -9.92 31.56
N PRO A 168 -8.27 -9.45 31.16
CA PRO A 168 -8.63 -8.02 31.23
C PRO A 168 -8.53 -7.43 32.64
N ALA A 169 -8.54 -8.28 33.68
CA ALA A 169 -8.47 -7.88 35.08
C ALA A 169 -7.02 -7.77 35.62
N ASP A 170 -6.03 -8.39 34.97
CA ASP A 170 -4.67 -8.58 35.51
C ASP A 170 -3.74 -7.35 35.36
N GLU A 171 -4.17 -6.25 34.73
CA GLU A 171 -3.28 -5.18 34.27
C GLU A 171 -3.74 -3.77 34.68
N GLN A 172 -3.92 -3.59 35.99
CA GLN A 172 -4.02 -2.25 36.61
C GLN A 172 -2.64 -1.65 36.94
N THR A 173 -1.59 -2.47 36.90
CA THR A 173 -0.23 -2.04 37.25
C THR A 173 0.38 -1.26 36.08
N PRO A 174 0.90 -0.04 36.30
CA PRO A 174 1.75 0.64 35.33
C PRO A 174 2.87 -0.31 34.93
N THR A 175 2.92 -0.65 33.65
CA THR A 175 4.02 -1.43 33.12
C THR A 175 5.23 -0.49 33.06
N ASN A 176 6.44 -0.96 33.41
CA ASN A 176 7.65 -0.13 33.33
C ASN A 176 7.88 0.27 31.88
N PHE A 177 7.33 1.43 31.57
CA PHE A 177 7.39 2.09 30.29
C PHE A 177 8.79 2.72 30.14
N PRO A 178 9.46 2.60 28.98
CA PRO A 178 10.67 3.36 28.73
C PRO A 178 10.31 4.86 28.68
N SER A 179 10.43 5.52 29.84
CA SER A 179 10.18 6.95 30.00
C SER A 179 11.28 7.78 29.33
N GLY A 180 10.92 8.89 28.70
CA GLY A 180 11.88 9.81 28.06
C GLY A 180 12.17 9.54 26.58
N LEU A 181 11.53 8.53 25.97
CA LEU A 181 11.60 8.33 24.51
C LEU A 181 10.78 9.40 23.76
N THR A 182 11.32 9.85 22.64
CA THR A 182 10.54 10.60 21.65
C THR A 182 9.45 9.72 21.04
N LYS A 183 8.46 10.32 20.35
CA LYS A 183 7.40 9.56 19.66
C LYS A 183 7.99 8.58 18.63
N GLN A 184 9.04 9.00 17.93
CA GLN A 184 9.77 8.23 16.93
C GLN A 184 10.44 7.01 17.55
N GLN A 185 11.25 7.23 18.59
CA GLN A 185 11.94 6.16 19.31
C GLN A 185 10.97 5.17 19.93
N LYS A 186 9.87 5.67 20.52
CA LYS A 186 8.81 4.80 21.05
C LYS A 186 8.20 3.94 19.95
N SER A 187 7.84 4.53 18.81
CA SER A 187 7.24 3.78 17.72
C SER A 187 8.19 2.72 17.16
N ALA A 188 9.49 3.02 17.04
CA ALA A 188 10.49 2.06 16.60
C ALA A 188 10.64 0.93 17.63
N PHE A 189 10.73 1.28 18.91
CA PHE A 189 10.76 0.32 20.00
C PHE A 189 9.55 -0.64 19.95
N ASP A 190 8.35 -0.11 19.79
CA ASP A 190 7.12 -0.92 19.74
C ASP A 190 7.13 -1.91 18.56
N PHE A 191 7.68 -1.50 17.42
CA PHE A 191 7.82 -2.36 16.24
C PHE A 191 8.87 -3.46 16.48
N ALA A 192 9.98 -3.14 17.16
CA ALA A 192 10.99 -4.11 17.53
C ALA A 192 10.41 -5.21 18.43
N GLN A 193 9.57 -4.82 19.40
CA GLN A 193 8.89 -5.75 20.31
C GLN A 193 7.90 -6.66 19.56
N LEU A 194 7.11 -6.11 18.64
CA LEU A 194 6.21 -6.90 17.79
C LEU A 194 6.97 -7.89 16.90
N ALA A 195 8.07 -7.45 16.28
CA ALA A 195 8.91 -8.31 15.46
C ALA A 195 9.51 -9.47 16.29
N ALA A 196 9.96 -9.19 17.51
CA ALA A 196 10.45 -10.21 18.45
C ALA A 196 9.34 -11.20 18.85
N ALA A 197 8.16 -10.69 19.24
CA ALA A 197 7.02 -11.54 19.61
C ALA A 197 6.53 -12.41 18.44
N CYS A 198 6.59 -11.90 17.21
CA CYS A 198 6.25 -12.68 16.01
C CYS A 198 7.37 -13.65 15.61
N TYR A 199 8.63 -13.37 15.93
CA TYR A 199 9.72 -14.32 15.74
C TYR A 199 9.49 -15.60 16.55
N GLU A 200 8.88 -15.55 17.72
CA GLU A 200 8.57 -16.75 18.53
C GLU A 200 7.53 -17.67 17.89
N SER A 201 6.62 -17.13 17.08
CA SER A 201 5.54 -17.90 16.42
C SER A 201 6.02 -18.92 15.36
N ARG A 202 7.30 -18.86 14.98
CA ARG A 202 7.90 -19.66 13.89
C ARG A 202 7.27 -19.46 12.51
N ALA A 203 6.41 -18.45 12.34
CA ALA A 203 5.87 -18.11 11.03
C ALA A 203 6.99 -17.73 10.04
N PRO A 204 6.89 -18.14 8.76
CA PRO A 204 7.85 -17.76 7.73
C PRO A 204 7.77 -16.27 7.38
N PHE A 205 6.63 -15.62 7.66
CA PHE A 205 6.40 -14.21 7.38
C PHE A 205 5.83 -13.48 8.60
N PHE A 206 6.23 -12.22 8.75
CA PHE A 206 5.70 -11.26 9.71
C PHE A 206 5.07 -10.10 8.97
N ALA A 207 3.78 -9.85 9.17
CA ALA A 207 3.12 -8.64 8.70
C ALA A 207 3.01 -7.64 9.86
N LEU A 208 3.67 -6.50 9.72
CA LEU A 208 3.42 -5.33 10.56
C LEU A 208 2.28 -4.53 9.92
N ILE A 209 1.17 -4.38 10.63
CA ILE A 209 -0.04 -3.71 10.13
C ILE A 209 -0.46 -2.60 11.11
N GLU A 210 -0.75 -1.40 10.60
CA GLU A 210 -1.28 -0.31 11.42
C GLU A 210 -2.73 -0.56 11.84
N ASP A 211 -3.16 0.01 12.97
CA ASP A 211 -4.49 -0.19 13.52
C ASP A 211 -5.62 0.59 12.80
N ASP A 212 -5.30 1.36 11.76
CA ASP A 212 -6.22 2.21 11.00
C ASP A 212 -6.24 1.90 9.49
N VAL A 213 -6.32 0.61 9.15
CA VAL A 213 -6.42 0.10 7.79
C VAL A 213 -7.67 -0.74 7.55
N ILE A 214 -8.03 -0.92 6.28
CA ILE A 214 -9.07 -1.87 5.85
C ILE A 214 -8.52 -2.75 4.74
N THR A 215 -8.83 -4.05 4.76
CA THR A 215 -8.35 -5.02 3.78
C THR A 215 -9.27 -5.14 2.55
N SER A 216 -8.69 -5.47 1.39
CA SER A 216 -9.44 -6.04 0.26
C SER A 216 -9.89 -7.45 0.58
N ARG A 217 -11.00 -7.93 0.02
CA ARG A 217 -11.56 -9.27 0.34
C ARG A 217 -10.61 -10.44 0.08
N ASN A 218 -9.68 -10.32 -0.85
CA ASN A 218 -8.71 -11.34 -1.21
C ASN A 218 -7.28 -11.01 -0.75
N TRP A 219 -7.14 -10.21 0.32
CA TRP A 219 -5.83 -9.75 0.80
C TRP A 219 -4.91 -10.92 1.16
N TYR A 220 -5.45 -11.96 1.80
CA TYR A 220 -4.69 -13.10 2.32
C TYR A 220 -4.03 -13.90 1.19
N ASP A 221 -4.81 -14.34 0.21
CA ASP A 221 -4.31 -15.07 -0.97
C ASP A 221 -3.20 -14.29 -1.69
N ARG A 222 -3.44 -13.00 -1.92
CA ARG A 222 -2.51 -12.13 -2.64
C ARG A 222 -1.21 -11.93 -1.86
N LEU A 223 -1.30 -11.79 -0.54
CA LEU A 223 -0.15 -11.68 0.36
C LEU A 223 0.66 -12.96 0.36
N ILE A 224 0.05 -14.10 0.70
CA ILE A 224 0.76 -15.37 0.84
C ILE A 224 1.39 -15.79 -0.48
N LYS A 225 0.65 -15.68 -1.60
CA LYS A 225 1.20 -15.95 -2.93
C LYS A 225 2.36 -15.01 -3.25
N GLY A 226 2.21 -13.72 -2.95
CA GLY A 226 3.24 -12.72 -3.19
C GLY A 226 4.53 -12.99 -2.41
N ALA A 227 4.42 -13.12 -1.09
CA ALA A 227 5.55 -13.36 -0.19
C ALA A 227 6.25 -14.70 -0.51
N THR A 228 5.49 -15.76 -0.78
CA THR A 228 6.06 -17.08 -1.17
C THR A 228 6.81 -16.99 -2.49
N THR A 229 6.28 -16.28 -3.49
CA THR A 229 6.95 -16.08 -4.78
C THR A 229 8.28 -15.32 -4.63
N LEU A 230 8.32 -14.28 -3.77
CA LEU A 230 9.55 -13.54 -3.50
C LEU A 230 10.59 -14.41 -2.80
N GLU A 231 10.14 -15.23 -1.85
CA GLU A 231 11.00 -16.16 -1.13
C GLU A 231 11.60 -17.22 -2.05
N GLU A 232 10.79 -17.76 -2.97
CA GLU A 232 11.27 -18.71 -3.97
C GLU A 232 12.28 -18.09 -4.93
N LYS A 233 12.02 -16.86 -5.43
CA LYS A 233 12.98 -16.13 -6.25
C LYS A 233 14.31 -15.92 -5.56
N TYR A 234 14.28 -15.57 -4.27
CA TYR A 234 15.49 -15.43 -3.45
C TYR A 234 16.26 -16.75 -3.36
N ARG A 235 15.58 -17.87 -3.08
CA ARG A 235 16.21 -19.21 -3.04
C ARG A 235 16.81 -19.64 -4.38
N GLN A 236 16.25 -19.18 -5.49
CA GLN A 236 16.76 -19.41 -6.85
C GLN A 236 17.93 -18.49 -7.23
N GLY A 237 18.45 -17.68 -6.29
CA GLY A 237 19.62 -16.82 -6.51
C GLY A 237 19.30 -15.38 -6.94
N SER A 238 18.03 -14.95 -6.85
CA SER A 238 17.70 -13.52 -7.03
C SER A 238 18.26 -12.69 -5.87
N ARG A 239 18.42 -11.37 -6.10
CA ARG A 239 18.79 -10.43 -5.04
C ARG A 239 17.83 -10.53 -3.86
N ASP A 240 18.37 -10.36 -2.67
CA ASP A 240 17.59 -10.40 -1.44
C ASP A 240 16.60 -9.24 -1.36
N TRP A 241 15.52 -9.44 -0.61
CA TRP A 241 14.42 -8.50 -0.46
C TRP A 241 14.15 -8.23 1.02
N LEU A 242 13.79 -6.99 1.33
CA LEU A 242 13.55 -6.57 2.71
C LEU A 242 12.09 -6.78 3.11
N TYR A 243 11.17 -6.23 2.33
CA TYR A 243 9.75 -6.31 2.61
C TYR A 243 8.88 -6.36 1.35
N LEU A 244 7.63 -6.76 1.55
CA LEU A 244 6.52 -6.61 0.61
C LEU A 244 5.49 -5.63 1.19
N ARG A 245 5.27 -4.51 0.50
CA ARG A 245 4.23 -3.52 0.82
C ARG A 245 2.85 -4.04 0.45
N LEU A 246 1.95 -3.94 1.42
CA LEU A 246 0.52 -4.20 1.26
C LEU A 246 -0.27 -2.92 0.98
N PHE A 247 0.34 -1.76 1.28
CA PHE A 247 -0.14 -0.41 1.00
C PHE A 247 0.98 0.47 0.46
N TYR A 248 0.60 1.40 -0.43
CA TYR A 248 1.42 2.54 -0.83
C TYR A 248 0.50 3.67 -1.27
N SER A 249 0.92 4.91 -1.03
CA SER A 249 0.22 6.08 -1.56
C SER A 249 0.57 6.29 -3.03
N GLU A 250 -0.45 6.46 -3.86
CA GLU A 250 -0.30 6.72 -5.29
C GLU A 250 0.09 8.17 -5.59
N THR A 251 -0.05 9.07 -4.60
CA THR A 251 0.28 10.50 -4.72
C THR A 251 1.76 10.75 -5.05
N PHE A 252 2.67 9.86 -4.64
CA PHE A 252 4.11 10.00 -4.89
C PHE A 252 4.58 9.34 -6.20
N LEU A 253 3.69 8.64 -6.91
CA LEU A 253 4.00 7.90 -8.13
C LEU A 253 3.74 8.71 -9.40
N GLY A 254 3.74 10.04 -9.29
CA GLY A 254 3.47 10.96 -10.40
C GLY A 254 4.68 11.28 -11.27
N TRP A 255 4.57 12.38 -12.02
CA TRP A 255 5.68 12.92 -12.82
C TRP A 255 6.75 13.55 -11.92
N ASN A 256 7.62 12.71 -11.38
CA ASN A 256 8.69 13.12 -10.45
C ASN A 256 9.87 13.77 -11.19
N ASN A 257 10.41 14.85 -10.64
CA ASN A 257 11.49 15.64 -11.26
C ASN A 257 12.79 14.85 -11.36
N GLU A 258 13.05 13.91 -10.44
CA GLU A 258 14.27 13.11 -10.43
C GLU A 258 14.37 12.19 -11.66
N GLU A 259 13.24 11.91 -12.32
CA GLU A 259 13.16 11.07 -13.51
C GLU A 259 13.17 11.87 -14.83
N TRP A 260 13.43 13.19 -14.79
CA TRP A 260 13.48 14.04 -15.99
C TRP A 260 14.38 13.49 -17.13
N PRO A 261 15.55 12.84 -16.87
CA PRO A 261 16.37 12.32 -17.96
C PRO A 261 15.67 11.18 -18.70
N THR A 262 14.88 10.38 -17.98
CA THR A 262 14.08 9.29 -18.55
C THR A 262 12.98 9.85 -19.45
N TYR A 263 12.27 10.89 -19.01
CA TYR A 263 11.23 11.54 -19.80
C TYR A 263 11.81 12.14 -21.07
N TRP A 264 12.91 12.89 -20.94
CA TRP A 264 13.60 13.52 -22.06
C TRP A 264 14.07 12.48 -23.09
N ARG A 265 14.65 11.37 -22.64
CA ARG A 265 15.08 10.28 -23.51
C ARG A 265 13.92 9.74 -24.36
N TRP A 266 12.75 9.52 -23.77
CA TRP A 266 11.59 9.01 -24.50
C TRP A 266 10.97 10.05 -25.44
N ILE A 267 10.91 11.32 -25.00
CA ILE A 267 10.49 12.43 -25.87
C ILE A 267 11.41 12.51 -27.08
N PHE A 268 12.73 12.58 -26.86
CA PHE A 268 13.72 12.66 -27.93
C PHE A 268 13.63 11.45 -28.87
N ALA A 269 13.55 10.23 -28.33
CA ALA A 269 13.37 9.02 -29.14
C ALA A 269 12.09 9.10 -30.01
N SER A 270 10.97 9.61 -29.46
CA SER A 270 9.74 9.78 -30.23
C SER A 270 9.90 10.77 -31.38
N TYR A 271 10.60 11.89 -31.17
CA TYR A 271 10.92 12.86 -32.21
C TYR A 271 11.81 12.26 -33.31
N VAL A 272 12.85 11.51 -32.93
CA VAL A 272 13.74 10.84 -33.88
C VAL A 272 12.99 9.82 -34.73
N VAL A 273 12.14 8.99 -34.12
CA VAL A 273 11.33 8.01 -34.85
C VAL A 273 10.39 8.68 -35.84
N ILE A 274 9.64 9.70 -35.40
CA ILE A 274 8.69 10.42 -36.27
C ILE A 274 9.40 11.18 -37.39
N ALA A 275 10.52 11.86 -37.09
CA ALA A 275 11.33 12.52 -38.11
C ALA A 275 11.89 11.52 -39.13
N SER A 276 12.35 10.35 -38.67
CA SER A 276 12.84 9.27 -39.55
C SER A 276 11.74 8.76 -40.47
N VAL A 277 10.52 8.56 -39.96
CA VAL A 277 9.35 8.17 -40.77
C VAL A 277 9.02 9.23 -41.82
N LEU A 278 9.03 10.52 -41.45
CA LEU A 278 8.76 11.63 -42.36
C LEU A 278 9.80 11.75 -43.49
N VAL A 279 11.05 11.38 -43.22
CA VAL A 279 12.18 11.49 -44.15
C VAL A 279 12.38 10.24 -45.01
N LEU A 280 12.25 9.05 -44.42
CA LEU A 280 12.50 7.77 -45.07
C LEU A 280 11.24 7.17 -45.69
N GLY A 281 10.07 7.40 -45.12
CA GLY A 281 8.80 6.85 -45.59
C GLY A 281 8.50 7.16 -47.06
N PRO A 282 8.61 8.43 -47.51
CA PRO A 282 8.44 8.77 -48.92
C PRO A 282 9.48 8.09 -49.85
N ARG A 283 10.73 7.91 -49.39
CA ARG A 283 11.80 7.26 -50.17
C ARG A 283 11.58 5.76 -50.31
N ALA A 284 11.18 5.10 -49.23
CA ALA A 284 10.83 3.68 -49.23
C ALA A 284 9.58 3.43 -50.11
N ALA A 285 8.57 4.30 -50.04
CA ALA A 285 7.38 4.20 -50.88
C ALA A 285 7.71 4.38 -52.37
N ALA A 286 8.61 5.31 -52.72
CA ALA A 286 9.06 5.52 -54.10
C ALA A 286 9.88 4.33 -54.65
N TYR A 287 10.60 3.61 -53.79
CA TYR A 287 11.31 2.38 -54.15
C TYR A 287 10.35 1.22 -54.50
N ILE A 288 9.22 1.12 -53.78
CA ILE A 288 8.22 0.06 -53.98
C ILE A 288 7.22 0.40 -55.11
N ARG A 289 6.89 1.69 -55.28
CA ARG A 289 6.00 2.19 -56.34
C ARG A 289 6.66 3.39 -57.04
N PRO A 290 7.31 3.19 -58.19
CA PRO A 290 8.08 4.24 -58.89
C PRO A 290 7.22 5.30 -59.60
N GLN A 291 5.98 5.57 -59.15
CA GLN A 291 5.20 6.68 -59.67
C GLN A 291 5.54 7.97 -58.90
N PRO A 292 6.01 9.03 -59.58
CA PRO A 292 6.44 10.26 -58.94
C PRO A 292 5.23 11.08 -58.51
N LEU A 293 4.76 10.89 -57.28
CA LEU A 293 3.94 11.91 -56.60
C LEU A 293 4.87 13.04 -56.15
N LEU A 294 5.20 13.95 -57.07
CA LEU A 294 5.95 15.17 -56.78
C LEU A 294 5.13 16.03 -55.81
N ARG A 295 5.38 15.89 -54.51
CA ARG A 295 4.88 16.84 -53.51
C ARG A 295 5.72 18.12 -53.55
N PRO A 296 5.11 19.31 -53.66
CA PRO A 296 5.86 20.56 -53.63
C PRO A 296 6.70 20.66 -52.35
N ALA A 297 7.94 21.15 -52.46
CA ALA A 297 8.86 21.32 -51.32
C ALA A 297 8.23 22.15 -50.17
N ASN A 298 7.41 23.15 -50.51
CA ASN A 298 6.68 23.97 -49.54
C ASN A 298 5.64 23.14 -48.75
N THR A 299 4.94 22.21 -49.38
CA THR A 299 3.97 21.34 -48.72
C THR A 299 4.67 20.35 -47.78
N THR A 300 5.82 19.80 -48.19
CA THR A 300 6.64 18.93 -47.33
C THR A 300 7.19 19.69 -46.12
N ARG A 301 7.68 20.91 -46.32
CA ARG A 301 8.15 21.79 -45.24
C ARG A 301 7.01 22.12 -44.25
N GLN A 302 5.83 22.50 -44.76
CA GLN A 302 4.66 22.78 -43.92
C GLN A 302 4.21 21.56 -43.12
N LEU A 303 4.28 20.36 -43.71
CA LEU A 303 3.96 19.11 -43.02
C LEU A 303 4.94 18.86 -41.87
N TYR A 304 6.25 19.04 -42.10
CA TYR A 304 7.26 18.83 -41.07
C TYR A 304 7.08 19.83 -39.92
N PHE A 305 6.87 21.11 -40.23
CA PHE A 305 6.57 22.12 -39.20
C PHE A 305 5.30 21.80 -38.41
N SER A 306 4.26 21.28 -39.08
CA SER A 306 3.01 20.95 -38.41
C SER A 306 3.16 19.71 -37.51
N VAL A 307 3.76 18.63 -38.02
CA VAL A 307 3.93 17.39 -37.23
C VAL A 307 4.90 17.59 -36.07
N LEU A 308 6.09 18.14 -36.34
CA LEU A 308 7.14 18.28 -35.33
C LEU A 308 6.93 19.50 -34.43
N GLY A 309 6.37 20.60 -34.96
CA GLY A 309 6.22 21.86 -34.22
C GLY A 309 4.85 22.09 -33.58
N LEU A 310 3.80 21.37 -34.00
CA LEU A 310 2.45 21.52 -33.44
C LEU A 310 1.91 20.20 -32.89
N TRP A 311 1.90 19.13 -33.68
CA TRP A 311 1.21 17.90 -33.30
C TRP A 311 1.93 17.15 -32.19
N MET A 312 3.24 16.94 -32.33
CA MET A 312 4.06 16.28 -31.32
C MET A 312 4.02 17.02 -29.97
N PRO A 313 4.27 18.34 -29.89
CA PRO A 313 4.15 19.08 -28.63
C PRO A 313 2.78 18.96 -27.97
N LEU A 314 1.68 19.04 -28.75
CA LEU A 314 0.32 18.92 -28.19
C LEU A 314 0.03 17.53 -27.65
N ILE A 315 0.44 16.46 -28.34
CA ILE A 315 0.28 15.08 -27.85
C ILE A 315 1.10 14.87 -26.58
N ILE A 316 2.34 15.34 -26.56
CA ILE A 316 3.22 15.24 -25.38
C ILE A 316 2.60 16.01 -24.21
N LEU A 317 2.09 17.22 -24.44
CA LEU A 317 1.41 18.01 -23.41
C LEU A 317 0.21 17.23 -22.84
N LEU A 318 -0.68 16.73 -23.69
CA LEU A 318 -1.85 15.96 -23.25
C LEU A 318 -1.46 14.69 -22.48
N TYR A 319 -0.36 14.02 -22.88
CA TYR A 319 0.17 12.86 -22.19
C TYR A 319 0.57 13.18 -20.74
N PHE A 320 1.30 14.27 -20.51
CA PHE A 320 1.66 14.69 -19.16
C PHE A 320 0.45 15.19 -18.37
N LEU A 321 -0.44 15.97 -18.99
CA LEU A 321 -1.65 16.47 -18.34
C LEU A 321 -2.59 15.36 -17.86
N ALA A 322 -2.65 14.23 -18.58
CA ALA A 322 -3.50 13.10 -18.23
C ALA A 322 -3.09 12.38 -16.93
N GLY A 323 -1.84 12.54 -16.49
CA GLY A 323 -1.29 11.87 -15.32
C GLY A 323 -0.55 10.58 -15.65
N ARG A 324 0.46 10.29 -14.83
CA ARG A 324 1.35 9.14 -14.97
C ARG A 324 0.64 7.82 -14.66
N LEU A 325 -0.23 7.75 -13.66
CA LEU A 325 -0.84 6.49 -13.24
C LEU A 325 -1.85 5.96 -14.25
N LEU A 326 -2.47 6.87 -15.02
CA LEU A 326 -3.29 6.54 -16.17
C LEU A 326 -2.44 6.15 -17.40
N MET A 327 -1.41 6.93 -17.72
CA MET A 327 -0.59 6.73 -18.93
C MET A 327 0.42 5.59 -18.82
N GLN A 328 0.90 5.32 -17.61
CA GLN A 328 1.89 4.28 -17.29
C GLN A 328 1.39 3.45 -16.11
N PRO A 329 0.29 2.69 -16.28
CA PRO A 329 -0.28 1.96 -15.18
C PRO A 329 0.66 0.84 -14.72
N MET A 330 0.86 0.74 -13.40
CA MET A 330 1.56 -0.42 -12.84
C MET A 330 0.81 -1.71 -13.16
N ARG A 331 1.57 -2.74 -13.55
CA ARG A 331 1.01 -4.07 -13.85
C ARG A 331 0.55 -4.73 -12.55
N HIS A 332 -0.54 -5.50 -12.64
CA HIS A 332 -1.07 -6.23 -11.51
C HIS A 332 -0.07 -7.32 -11.04
N GLY A 333 -0.07 -7.61 -9.74
CA GLY A 333 0.82 -8.56 -9.10
C GLY A 333 1.97 -7.90 -8.35
N LEU A 334 3.08 -8.64 -8.23
CA LEU A 334 4.30 -8.16 -7.55
C LEU A 334 5.05 -7.17 -8.43
N GLN A 335 5.24 -5.95 -7.93
CA GLN A 335 6.04 -4.92 -8.58
C GLN A 335 7.22 -4.51 -7.69
N PRO A 336 8.43 -4.34 -8.24
CA PRO A 336 9.50 -3.69 -7.51
C PRO A 336 9.12 -2.23 -7.28
N MET A 337 9.36 -1.73 -6.06
CA MET A 337 9.09 -0.35 -5.66
C MET A 337 10.30 0.21 -4.91
N PRO A 338 11.43 0.44 -5.60
CA PRO A 338 12.66 0.91 -4.98
C PRO A 338 12.56 2.36 -4.49
N SER A 339 11.68 3.16 -5.08
CA SER A 339 11.51 4.59 -4.82
C SER A 339 10.03 4.94 -4.72
N TYR A 340 9.74 6.11 -4.13
CA TYR A 340 8.40 6.72 -4.06
C TYR A 340 7.33 5.91 -3.30
N GLY A 341 7.73 4.79 -2.72
CA GLY A 341 6.90 4.11 -1.74
C GLY A 341 6.88 4.93 -0.45
N CYS A 342 5.76 5.53 -0.10
CA CYS A 342 5.55 6.04 1.26
C CYS A 342 4.79 5.04 2.12
N CYS A 343 5.12 5.12 3.41
CA CYS A 343 4.27 4.82 4.55
C CYS A 343 4.20 3.34 4.96
N SER A 344 3.94 3.08 6.25
CA SER A 344 4.10 1.79 6.92
C SER A 344 2.80 1.06 7.27
N GLN A 345 1.68 1.40 6.61
CA GLN A 345 0.34 0.85 6.93
C GLN A 345 0.28 -0.68 6.91
N GLY A 346 1.08 -1.31 6.05
CA GLY A 346 1.22 -2.76 6.00
C GLY A 346 2.49 -3.18 5.28
N LEU A 347 3.41 -3.79 6.03
CA LEU A 347 4.68 -4.31 5.52
C LEU A 347 4.85 -5.77 5.94
N VAL A 348 5.22 -6.63 4.98
CA VAL A 348 5.51 -8.04 5.24
C VAL A 348 6.99 -8.29 5.13
N PHE A 349 7.59 -8.83 6.18
CA PHE A 349 9.00 -9.19 6.27
C PHE A 349 9.17 -10.71 6.29
N PRO A 350 10.22 -11.26 5.65
CA PRO A 350 10.55 -12.66 5.81
C PRO A 350 11.18 -12.90 7.18
N ARG A 351 10.93 -14.08 7.75
CA ARG A 351 11.44 -14.47 9.08
C ARG A 351 12.94 -14.24 9.26
N ARG A 352 13.74 -14.53 8.23
CA ARG A 352 15.21 -14.39 8.26
C ARG A 352 15.69 -12.96 8.56
N ARG A 353 14.82 -11.96 8.39
CA ARG A 353 15.14 -10.53 8.59
C ARG A 353 14.67 -9.98 9.94
N LEU A 354 13.86 -10.71 10.71
CA LEU A 354 13.22 -10.14 11.91
C LEU A 354 14.21 -9.77 13.01
N GLU A 355 15.26 -10.56 13.21
CA GLU A 355 16.28 -10.24 14.21
C GLU A 355 17.01 -8.93 13.87
N ARG A 356 17.43 -8.77 12.61
CA ARG A 356 18.05 -7.53 12.13
C ARG A 356 17.06 -6.35 12.13
N LEU A 357 15.81 -6.59 11.77
CA LEU A 357 14.75 -5.58 11.80
C LEU A 357 14.58 -5.03 13.23
N SER A 358 14.50 -5.91 14.23
CA SER A 358 14.44 -5.51 15.64
C SER A 358 15.68 -4.71 16.05
N GLN A 359 16.88 -5.12 15.62
CA GLN A 359 18.12 -4.39 15.92
C GLN A 359 18.13 -2.98 15.33
N HIS A 360 17.72 -2.81 14.07
CA HIS A 360 17.64 -1.48 13.42
C HIS A 360 16.64 -0.54 14.11
N PHE A 361 15.57 -1.09 14.67
CA PHE A 361 14.60 -0.29 15.43
C PHE A 361 15.06 0.05 16.85
N LEU A 362 15.78 -0.85 17.52
CA LEU A 362 16.32 -0.61 18.87
C LEU A 362 17.53 0.33 18.85
N HIS A 363 18.30 0.29 17.76
CA HIS A 363 19.52 1.08 17.58
C HIS A 363 19.45 1.82 16.23
N PRO A 364 18.54 2.81 16.09
CA PRO A 364 18.42 3.55 14.85
C PRO A 364 19.70 4.37 14.61
N PRO A 365 20.09 4.58 13.34
CA PRO A 365 21.28 5.36 13.02
C PRO A 365 21.14 6.83 13.45
N GLU A 366 19.90 7.34 13.53
CA GLU A 366 19.57 8.67 14.01
C GLU A 366 18.28 8.61 14.85
N ASP A 367 18.31 9.22 16.04
CA ASP A 367 17.19 9.21 17.01
C ASP A 367 15.89 9.88 16.52
N LYS A 368 15.97 10.67 15.44
CA LYS A 368 14.85 11.45 14.91
C LYS A 368 14.08 10.76 13.79
N LEU A 369 14.55 9.61 13.31
CA LEU A 369 13.92 8.91 12.21
C LEU A 369 12.66 8.17 12.66
N PHE A 370 11.59 8.31 11.87
CA PHE A 370 10.42 7.46 12.02
C PHE A 370 10.72 6.03 11.55
N PRO A 371 9.96 5.02 12.02
CA PRO A 371 10.21 3.62 11.68
C PRO A 371 10.25 3.33 10.18
N ASP A 372 9.40 3.97 9.38
CA ASP A 372 9.40 3.85 7.93
C ASP A 372 10.72 4.34 7.32
N GLN A 373 11.25 5.47 7.80
CA GLN A 373 12.55 6.01 7.38
C GLN A 373 13.72 5.10 7.78
N ILE A 374 13.66 4.47 8.96
CA ILE A 374 14.66 3.49 9.41
C ILE A 374 14.69 2.30 8.44
N ILE A 375 13.54 1.75 8.07
CA ILE A 375 13.43 0.63 7.14
C ILE A 375 13.92 1.01 5.74
N GLU A 376 13.54 2.19 5.23
CA GLU A 376 13.97 2.65 3.90
C GLU A 376 15.49 2.82 3.83
N ARG A 377 16.09 3.49 4.83
CA ARG A 377 17.53 3.68 4.89
C ARG A 377 18.27 2.35 4.98
N TRP A 378 17.77 1.41 5.80
CA TRP A 378 18.35 0.07 5.87
C TRP A 378 18.30 -0.65 4.51
N ALA A 379 17.18 -0.56 3.80
CA ALA A 379 17.05 -1.15 2.46
C ALA A 379 18.09 -0.58 1.49
N ASP A 380 18.29 0.73 1.52
CA ASP A 380 19.21 1.42 0.61
C ASP A 380 20.67 1.11 0.96
N ASP A 381 21.03 1.09 2.25
CA ASP A 381 22.39 0.80 2.73
C ASP A 381 22.83 -0.65 2.41
N GLU A 382 21.92 -1.63 2.51
CA GLU A 382 22.20 -3.04 2.19
C GLU A 382 21.83 -3.43 0.74
N GLY A 383 21.30 -2.50 -0.07
CA GLY A 383 20.85 -2.77 -1.44
C GLY A 383 19.73 -3.81 -1.54
N LEU A 384 18.86 -3.88 -0.54
CA LEU A 384 17.76 -4.84 -0.44
C LEU A 384 16.58 -4.43 -1.31
N LEU A 385 15.97 -5.41 -2.00
CA LEU A 385 14.81 -5.14 -2.84
C LEU A 385 13.56 -4.83 -2.00
N LYS A 386 12.85 -3.79 -2.43
CA LYS A 386 11.56 -3.35 -1.90
C LYS A 386 10.47 -3.71 -2.92
N TRP A 387 9.44 -4.44 -2.49
CA TRP A 387 8.34 -4.88 -3.37
C TRP A 387 6.99 -4.34 -2.90
N ALA A 388 6.02 -4.29 -3.80
CA ALA A 388 4.63 -3.95 -3.50
C ALA A 388 3.65 -4.89 -4.21
N LEU A 389 2.50 -5.14 -3.57
CA LEU A 389 1.35 -5.74 -4.23
C LEU A 389 0.57 -4.67 -5.00
N VAL A 390 0.35 -4.89 -6.29
CA VAL A 390 -0.43 -4.01 -7.15
C VAL A 390 -1.68 -4.73 -7.67
N PRO A 391 -2.89 -4.13 -7.54
CA PRO A 391 -3.21 -2.98 -6.68
C PRO A 391 -2.94 -3.26 -5.20
N SER A 392 -2.95 -2.22 -4.37
CA SER A 392 -2.84 -2.35 -2.91
C SER A 392 -3.89 -3.31 -2.35
N VAL A 393 -3.56 -4.10 -1.31
CA VAL A 393 -4.53 -4.98 -0.62
C VAL A 393 -5.03 -4.39 0.69
N LEU A 394 -4.47 -3.26 1.10
CA LEU A 394 -4.93 -2.46 2.22
C LEU A 394 -5.31 -1.05 1.75
N GLN A 395 -6.12 -0.36 2.54
CA GLN A 395 -6.38 1.06 2.41
C GLN A 395 -6.38 1.71 3.78
N HIS A 396 -5.77 2.89 3.87
CA HIS A 396 -5.76 3.68 5.08
C HIS A 396 -7.14 4.32 5.31
N ILE A 397 -7.71 4.13 6.51
CA ILE A 397 -9.03 4.69 6.89
C ILE A 397 -8.91 5.79 7.96
N GLY A 398 -7.72 6.00 8.53
CA GLY A 398 -7.46 7.08 9.48
C GLY A 398 -7.48 8.46 8.81
N ARG A 399 -8.62 9.14 8.83
CA ARG A 399 -8.77 10.44 8.12
C ARG A 399 -8.00 11.60 8.76
N MET A 400 -7.52 11.45 10.00
CA MET A 400 -6.76 12.47 10.74
C MET A 400 -5.37 11.94 11.10
N SER A 401 -4.34 12.75 10.89
CA SER A 401 -3.00 12.42 11.38
C SER A 401 -2.88 12.64 12.88
N SER A 402 -2.30 11.67 13.58
CA SER A 402 -1.84 11.82 14.96
C SER A 402 -0.66 12.82 15.08
N SER A 403 -0.08 13.24 13.95
CA SER A 403 1.08 14.14 13.89
C SER A 403 0.77 15.61 13.60
N THR A 404 -0.42 15.97 13.11
CA THR A 404 -0.77 17.35 12.76
C THR A 404 -2.10 17.77 13.36
N GLY A 405 -2.05 18.61 14.40
CA GLY A 405 -3.20 19.34 14.91
C GLY A 405 -3.67 20.32 13.84
N GLY A 406 -4.69 19.95 13.06
CA GLY A 406 -5.20 20.83 12.00
C GLY A 406 -6.13 20.22 10.97
N GLY A 407 -6.75 19.05 11.21
CA GLY A 407 -7.88 18.56 10.39
C GLY A 407 -7.62 18.35 8.89
N MET A 408 -6.36 18.38 8.44
CA MET A 408 -6.01 18.14 7.04
C MET A 408 -6.18 16.64 6.74
N ARG A 409 -7.00 16.30 5.74
CA ARG A 409 -7.20 14.91 5.27
C ARG A 409 -5.82 14.33 4.93
N LYS A 410 -5.43 13.21 5.54
CA LYS A 410 -4.13 12.57 5.26
C LYS A 410 -3.97 12.32 3.76
N ALA A 411 -2.80 12.63 3.21
CA ALA A 411 -2.40 12.32 1.83
C ALA A 411 -2.11 10.81 1.58
N THR A 412 -2.42 9.95 2.55
CA THR A 412 -2.20 8.50 2.49
C THR A 412 -3.43 7.83 1.89
N TRP A 413 -3.43 7.66 0.57
CA TRP A 413 -4.57 7.10 -0.16
C TRP A 413 -4.11 6.26 -1.35
N ASN A 414 -4.80 5.14 -1.60
CA ASN A 414 -4.60 4.33 -2.79
C ASN A 414 -5.86 4.42 -3.67
N PHE A 415 -5.78 5.16 -4.78
CA PHE A 415 -6.93 5.42 -5.64
C PHE A 415 -7.38 4.15 -6.38
N ARG A 416 -6.44 3.24 -6.69
CA ARG A 416 -6.77 1.95 -7.30
C ARG A 416 -7.50 1.00 -6.36
N PHE A 417 -7.20 0.99 -5.06
CA PHE A 417 -7.98 0.24 -4.08
C PHE A 417 -9.46 0.66 -4.13
N GLU A 418 -9.72 1.97 -4.19
CA GLU A 418 -11.09 2.51 -4.29
C GLU A 418 -11.81 2.16 -5.60
N ALA A 419 -11.08 1.74 -6.63
CA ALA A 419 -11.63 1.31 -7.90
C ALA A 419 -12.03 -0.18 -7.91
N GLU A 420 -11.57 -1.00 -6.96
CA GLU A 420 -11.86 -2.45 -6.93
C GLU A 420 -13.35 -2.76 -6.73
N GLY A 421 -14.08 -1.91 -6.02
CA GLY A 421 -15.53 -2.07 -5.77
C GLY A 421 -16.45 -1.83 -6.98
N ARG A 422 -15.90 -1.63 -8.18
CA ARG A 422 -16.68 -1.39 -9.42
C ARG A 422 -16.83 -2.63 -10.32
N LYS A 423 -16.44 -3.82 -9.85
CA LYS A 423 -16.58 -5.05 -10.62
C LYS A 423 -17.88 -5.78 -10.29
#